data_AF-A0A944SQJ5-F1
#
_entry.id   AF-A0A944SQJ5-F1
#
_cell.length_a   1.000
_cell.length_b   1.000
_cell.length_c   1.000
_cell.angle_alpha   90.00
_cell.angle_beta   90.00
_cell.angle_gamma   90.00
#
_symmetry.space_group_name_H-M   'P 1'
#
loop_
_entity.id
_entity.type
_entity.pdbx_description
1 polymer ?
#
loop_
_entity_poly.entity_id
_entity_poly.type
_entity_poly.pdbx_seq_one_letter_code
_entity_poly.pdbx_strand_id
1 'polypeptide(L)'
;MKKVITLIFCLLIAFNVAADDWPHQNISQAVFALDIKDRTPINIIEELDNSLGKIYFFTNIRNLQGQSITHRWIYKDKVMADIVFDVKGPRWRVWS
;
A
#
# COMPACT_ATOMS: atom_id res chain seq x y z
N MET A 1 27.18 22.50 39.94
CA MET A 1 27.14 22.27 38.48
C MET A 1 27.11 20.77 38.18
N LYS A 2 25.96 20.10 38.39
CA LYS A 2 25.71 18.72 37.93
C LYS A 2 24.25 18.51 37.49
N LYS A 3 23.51 19.62 37.28
CA LYS A 3 22.11 19.63 36.81
C LYS A 3 21.99 19.55 35.28
N VAL A 4 23.10 19.41 34.57
CA VAL A 4 23.15 19.42 33.10
C VAL A 4 23.13 18.00 32.51
N ILE A 5 23.38 16.96 33.32
CA ILE A 5 23.48 15.57 32.81
C ILE A 5 22.12 14.87 32.72
N THR A 6 21.07 15.37 33.37
CA THR A 6 19.73 14.74 33.34
C THR A 6 18.86 15.20 32.15
N LEU A 7 19.30 16.18 31.35
CA LEU A 7 18.45 16.72 30.26
C LEU A 7 18.63 16.01 28.90
N ILE A 8 19.60 15.12 28.75
CA ILE A 8 19.84 14.41 27.47
C ILE A 8 19.19 13.02 27.45
N PHE A 9 18.64 12.55 28.57
CA PHE A 9 17.91 11.28 28.62
C PHE A 9 16.39 11.42 28.40
N CYS A 10 15.88 12.66 28.29
CA CYS A 10 14.48 12.94 27.95
C CYS A 10 14.24 13.23 26.46
N LEU A 11 15.27 13.19 25.61
CA LEU A 11 15.14 13.38 24.16
C LEU A 11 15.16 12.04 23.39
N LEU A 12 14.58 11.00 23.99
CA LEU A 12 14.30 9.71 23.35
C LEU A 12 12.80 9.37 23.45
N ILE A 13 11.96 10.38 23.60
CA ILE A 13 10.52 10.24 23.42
C ILE A 13 10.19 10.77 22.02
N ALA A 14 9.53 9.92 21.23
CA ALA A 14 8.87 10.23 19.97
C ALA A 14 9.73 10.26 18.70
N PHE A 15 10.42 9.17 18.39
CA PHE A 15 10.24 8.60 17.06
C PHE A 15 9.38 7.35 17.20
N ASN A 16 8.09 7.57 17.48
CA ASN A 16 7.12 6.68 16.88
C ASN A 16 7.27 6.96 15.38
N VAL A 17 8.07 6.15 14.69
CA VAL A 17 7.77 5.88 13.29
C VAL A 17 6.40 5.23 13.39
N ALA A 18 5.35 6.04 13.30
CA ALA A 18 4.07 5.54 12.86
C ALA A 18 4.37 5.02 11.46
N ALA A 19 4.75 3.75 11.38
CA ALA A 19 4.60 2.99 10.16
C ALA A 19 3.16 3.25 9.75
N ASP A 20 2.97 3.81 8.55
CA ASP A 20 1.69 4.23 8.00
C ASP A 20 0.63 3.17 8.30
N ASP A 21 -0.10 3.37 9.38
CA ASP A 21 -1.20 2.51 9.75
C ASP A 21 -2.32 3.01 8.84
N TRP A 22 -2.32 2.50 7.60
CA TRP A 22 -3.30 2.89 6.59
C TRP A 22 -4.35 1.79 6.41
N PRO A 23 -5.20 1.49 7.42
CA PRO A 23 -6.44 0.81 7.12
C PRO A 23 -7.36 1.83 6.45
N HIS A 24 -7.30 1.87 5.12
CA HIS A 24 -8.41 2.41 4.34
C HIS A 24 -9.69 1.66 4.76
N GLN A 25 -10.71 2.38 5.20
CA GLN A 25 -11.98 1.83 5.71
C GLN A 25 -12.55 0.68 4.85
N ASN A 26 -12.37 0.80 3.54
CA ASN A 26 -12.93 -0.10 2.54
C ASN A 26 -11.88 -0.94 1.79
N ILE A 27 -10.60 -0.83 2.14
CA ILE A 27 -9.51 -1.59 1.53
C ILE A 27 -8.74 -2.33 2.61
N SER A 28 -8.84 -3.65 2.59
CA SER A 28 -8.19 -4.49 3.60
C SER A 28 -6.77 -4.93 3.23
N GLN A 29 -6.36 -4.70 1.99
CA GLN A 29 -5.01 -4.98 1.51
C GLN A 29 -4.80 -4.21 0.20
N ALA A 30 -3.67 -3.51 0.08
CA ALA A 30 -3.19 -2.88 -1.15
C ALA A 30 -1.67 -3.08 -1.20
N VAL A 31 -1.19 -3.97 -2.07
CA VAL A 31 0.22 -4.39 -2.08
C VAL A 31 0.75 -4.59 -3.49
N PHE A 32 2.06 -4.41 -3.67
CA PHE A 32 2.75 -4.87 -4.86
C PHE A 32 3.18 -6.34 -4.71
N ALA A 33 3.10 -7.09 -5.80
CA ALA A 33 3.44 -8.50 -5.83
C ALA A 33 4.06 -8.89 -7.16
N LEU A 34 4.96 -9.87 -7.16
CA LEU A 34 5.55 -10.40 -8.40
C LEU A 34 4.60 -11.33 -9.15
N ASP A 35 3.65 -11.95 -8.46
CA ASP A 35 2.68 -12.84 -9.09
C ASP A 35 1.34 -12.90 -8.34
N ILE A 36 0.29 -13.35 -9.03
CA ILE A 36 -1.05 -13.57 -8.49
C ILE A 36 -1.43 -15.03 -8.70
N LYS A 37 -1.59 -15.78 -7.61
CA LYS A 37 -2.02 -17.18 -7.64
C LYS A 37 -3.35 -17.33 -6.91
N ASP A 38 -4.32 -17.99 -7.53
CA ASP A 38 -5.65 -18.22 -6.94
C ASP A 38 -6.31 -16.93 -6.41
N ARG A 39 -6.14 -15.84 -7.18
CA ARG A 39 -6.60 -14.47 -6.87
C ARG A 39 -5.98 -13.89 -5.59
N THR A 40 -4.77 -14.32 -5.23
CA THR A 40 -4.04 -13.92 -4.04
C THR A 40 -2.63 -13.48 -4.44
N PRO A 41 -2.13 -12.34 -3.93
CA PRO A 41 -0.76 -11.92 -4.22
C PRO A 41 0.24 -12.88 -3.58
N ILE A 42 1.26 -13.26 -4.34
CA ILE A 42 2.42 -14.01 -3.84
C ILE A 42 3.69 -13.23 -4.16
N ASN A 43 4.74 -13.45 -3.36
CA ASN A 43 6.00 -12.70 -3.45
C ASN A 43 5.72 -11.18 -3.37
N ILE A 44 5.12 -10.77 -2.24
CA ILE A 44 4.84 -9.36 -1.94
C ILE A 44 6.16 -8.61 -1.80
N ILE A 45 6.22 -7.42 -2.38
CA ILE A 45 7.39 -6.55 -2.38
C ILE A 45 7.01 -5.15 -1.93
N GLU A 46 7.94 -4.48 -1.26
CA GLU A 46 7.81 -3.08 -0.82
C GLU A 46 8.75 -2.15 -1.59
N GLU A 47 9.85 -2.71 -2.10
CA GLU A 47 10.83 -2.02 -2.92
C GLU A 47 10.93 -2.69 -4.29
N LEU A 48 11.12 -1.88 -5.32
CA LEU A 48 11.28 -2.32 -6.69
C LEU A 48 12.40 -1.53 -7.37
N ASP A 49 13.15 -2.23 -8.21
CA ASP A 49 14.06 -1.62 -9.17
C ASP A 49 13.61 -1.95 -10.60
N ASN A 50 14.31 -1.39 -11.59
CA ASN A 50 13.99 -1.63 -13.00
C ASN A 50 14.44 -3.01 -13.51
N SER A 51 15.06 -3.85 -12.67
CA SER A 51 15.42 -5.23 -13.02
C SER A 51 14.24 -6.18 -12.87
N LEU A 52 13.28 -5.82 -12.00
CA LEU A 52 12.01 -6.52 -11.88
C LEU A 52 11.21 -6.32 -13.16
N GLY A 53 10.77 -7.43 -13.75
CA GLY A 53 9.96 -7.42 -14.97
C GLY A 53 8.53 -6.98 -14.70
N LYS A 54 7.59 -7.93 -14.75
CA LYS A 54 6.19 -7.65 -14.48
C LYS A 54 5.94 -7.64 -12.96
N ILE A 55 5.25 -6.61 -12.50
CA ILE A 55 4.71 -6.53 -11.13
C ILE A 55 3.20 -6.32 -11.21
N TYR A 56 2.51 -6.66 -10.13
CA TYR A 56 1.08 -6.46 -9.97
C TYR A 56 0.82 -5.52 -8.80
N PHE A 57 -0.15 -4.63 -8.95
CA PHE A 57 -0.76 -3.94 -7.82
C PHE A 57 -2.06 -4.66 -7.47
N PHE A 58 -2.10 -5.33 -6.30
CA PHE A 58 -3.24 -6.09 -5.83
C PHE A 58 -4.02 -5.31 -4.76
N THR A 59 -5.35 -5.31 -4.88
CA THR A 59 -6.24 -4.65 -3.92
C THR A 59 -7.39 -5.57 -3.50
N ASN A 60 -7.62 -5.72 -2.19
CA ASN A 60 -8.74 -6.44 -1.59
C ASN A 60 -9.76 -5.48 -0.97
N ILE A 61 -10.82 -5.25 -1.73
CA ILE A 61 -11.86 -4.24 -1.52
C ILE A 61 -13.01 -4.81 -0.69
N ARG A 62 -13.63 -3.97 0.15
CA ARG A 62 -14.81 -4.26 0.95
C ARG A 62 -15.79 -3.09 0.86
N ASN A 63 -17.09 -3.37 0.93
CA ASN A 63 -18.16 -2.37 1.11
C ASN A 63 -18.24 -1.27 0.03
N LEU A 64 -17.70 -1.51 -1.17
CA LEU A 64 -17.78 -0.58 -2.31
C LEU A 64 -18.60 -1.13 -3.47
N GLN A 65 -19.51 -2.07 -3.22
CA GLN A 65 -20.37 -2.62 -4.27
C GLN A 65 -21.15 -1.50 -4.99
N GLY A 66 -21.18 -1.57 -6.32
CA GLY A 66 -21.82 -0.57 -7.18
C GLY A 66 -20.96 0.66 -7.45
N GLN A 67 -19.77 0.75 -6.87
CA GLN A 67 -18.80 1.81 -7.14
C GLN A 67 -17.68 1.29 -8.06
N SER A 68 -16.91 2.21 -8.61
CA SER A 68 -15.71 1.89 -9.38
C SER A 68 -14.46 2.33 -8.61
N ILE A 69 -13.39 1.57 -8.76
CA ILE A 69 -12.06 1.97 -8.27
C ILE A 69 -11.09 2.04 -9.44
N THR A 70 -10.01 2.81 -9.28
CA THR A 70 -8.98 2.95 -10.32
C THR A 70 -7.62 2.60 -9.75
N HIS A 71 -6.93 1.66 -10.40
CA HIS A 71 -5.49 1.51 -10.23
C HIS A 71 -4.80 2.51 -11.16
N ARG A 72 -4.08 3.47 -10.58
CA ARG A 72 -3.33 4.50 -11.29
C ARG A 72 -1.84 4.25 -11.17
N TRP A 73 -1.19 4.02 -12.31
CA TRP A 73 0.26 3.82 -12.38
C TRP A 73 0.93 5.13 -12.77
N ILE A 74 1.86 5.59 -11.94
CA ILE A 74 2.59 6.84 -12.14
C ILE A 74 4.08 6.53 -12.20
N TYR A 75 4.77 7.02 -13.21
CA TYR A 75 6.22 6.94 -13.33
C TYR A 75 6.78 8.31 -13.73
N LYS A 76 7.73 8.82 -12.94
CA LYS A 76 8.33 10.16 -13.13
C LYS A 76 7.27 11.24 -13.35
N ASP A 77 6.31 11.30 -12.42
CA ASP A 77 5.17 12.24 -12.41
C ASP A 77 4.22 12.16 -13.62
N LYS A 78 4.38 11.14 -14.47
CA LYS A 78 3.51 10.87 -15.61
C LYS A 78 2.59 9.70 -15.31
N VAL A 79 1.29 9.90 -15.54
CA VAL A 79 0.33 8.79 -15.53
C VAL A 79 0.61 7.89 -16.73
N MET A 80 0.94 6.64 -16.44
CA MET A 80 1.27 5.62 -17.44
C MET A 80 0.04 4.78 -17.79
N ALA A 81 -0.83 4.53 -16.82
CA ALA A 81 -2.07 3.80 -17.00
C ALA A 81 -3.08 4.13 -15.90
N ASP A 82 -4.37 4.16 -16.28
CA ASP A 82 -5.52 4.16 -15.39
C ASP A 82 -6.37 2.92 -15.72
N ILE A 83 -6.47 2.00 -14.76
CA ILE A 83 -7.24 0.76 -14.91
C ILE A 83 -8.44 0.83 -13.98
N VAL A 84 -9.63 0.93 -14.56
CA VAL A 84 -10.89 1.03 -13.82
C VAL A 84 -11.48 -0.36 -13.58
N PHE A 85 -11.93 -0.61 -12.35
CA PHE A 85 -12.65 -1.82 -11.97
C PHE A 85 -14.00 -1.48 -11.37
N ASP A 86 -15.06 -2.06 -11.94
CA ASP A 86 -16.41 -1.98 -11.37
C ASP A 86 -16.57 -3.05 -10.30
N VAL A 87 -16.87 -2.62 -9.07
CA VAL A 87 -16.99 -3.49 -7.90
C VAL A 87 -18.40 -4.08 -7.86
N LYS A 88 -18.53 -5.37 -8.19
CA LYS A 88 -19.84 -6.04 -8.34
C LYS A 88 -20.26 -6.88 -7.12
N GLY A 89 -19.56 -6.77 -6.00
CA GLY A 89 -19.88 -7.52 -4.79
C GLY A 89 -19.34 -6.89 -3.51
N PRO A 90 -19.79 -7.40 -2.34
CA PRO A 90 -19.47 -6.80 -1.04
C PRO A 90 -17.98 -6.95 -0.66
N ARG A 91 -17.32 -7.97 -1.21
CA ARG A 91 -15.86 -8.14 -1.21
C ARG A 91 -15.40 -8.39 -2.64
N TRP A 92 -14.38 -7.68 -3.08
CA TRP A 92 -13.89 -7.76 -4.45
C TRP A 92 -12.37 -7.67 -4.49
N ARG A 93 -11.74 -8.56 -5.24
CA ARG A 93 -10.29 -8.61 -5.40
C ARG A 93 -9.96 -8.27 -6.85
N VAL A 94 -9.07 -7.30 -7.02
CA VAL A 94 -8.60 -6.84 -8.33
C VAL A 94 -7.07 -6.77 -8.34
N TRP A 95 -6.52 -6.77 -9.54
CA TRP A 95 -5.10 -6.54 -9.78
C TRP A 95 -4.93 -5.95 -11.18
N SER A 96 -3.90 -5.12 -11.34
CA SER A 96 -3.45 -4.57 -12.63
C SER A 96 -1.97 -4.83 -12.78
#